data_AF-A0A2D7T8G2-F1
#
_entry.id   AF-A0A2D7T8G2-F1
#
_cell.length_a   1.000
_cell.length_b   1.000
_cell.length_c   1.000
_cell.angle_alpha   90.00
_cell.angle_beta   90.00
_cell.angle_gamma   90.00
#
_symmetry.space_group_name_H-M   'P 1'
#
loop_
_entity.id
_entity.type
_entity.pdbx_description
1 polymer ?
#
loop_
_entity_poly.entity_id
_entity_poly.type
_entity_poly.pdbx_seq_one_letter_code
_entity_poly.pdbx_strand_id
1 'polypeptide(L)'
;MKDPVTGEEIDLGNVQSSSKAQTRKFEVIDDAEQSHGVLTSGSYICPKCDCQDVFSELRQTRASDEPETRLLTCKKCKHGWREY
;
A
#
# COMPACT_ATOMS: atom_id res chain seq x y z
N MET A 1 20.57 29.19 35.72
CA MET A 1 19.80 28.31 36.65
C MET A 1 20.81 27.28 37.15
N LYS A 2 21.05 27.15 38.46
CA LYS A 2 22.04 26.19 39.01
C LYS A 2 21.37 24.81 39.14
N ASP A 3 22.02 23.73 38.74
CA ASP A 3 21.48 22.38 38.93
C ASP A 3 21.37 22.05 40.42
N PRO A 4 20.21 21.55 40.90
CA PRO A 4 19.99 21.25 42.32
C PRO A 4 20.73 20.00 42.83
N VAL A 5 21.52 19.31 41.99
CA VAL A 5 22.26 18.08 42.36
C VAL A 5 23.78 18.27 42.39
N THR A 6 24.35 19.15 41.55
CA THR A 6 25.81 19.31 41.44
C THR A 6 26.31 20.75 41.49
N GLY A 7 25.43 21.76 41.52
CA GLY A 7 25.79 23.17 41.77
C GLY A 7 26.63 23.87 40.70
N GLU A 8 26.91 23.20 39.57
CA GLU A 8 27.65 23.75 38.44
C GLU A 8 26.75 24.65 37.57
N GLU A 9 27.35 25.61 36.85
CA GLU A 9 26.61 26.48 35.91
C GLU A 9 26.49 25.80 34.57
N ILE A 10 25.33 25.21 34.31
CA ILE A 10 24.94 24.75 32.98
C ILE A 10 24.67 25.95 32.06
N ASP A 11 25.63 26.20 31.18
CA ASP A 11 25.52 27.17 30.09
C ASP A 11 24.66 26.56 28.97
N LEU A 12 23.40 26.97 28.90
CA LEU A 12 22.39 26.49 27.92
C LEU A 12 22.64 27.01 26.49
N GLY A 13 23.69 27.80 26.26
CA GLY A 13 23.97 28.47 24.99
C GLY A 13 24.47 27.57 23.86
N ASN A 14 24.96 26.36 24.15
CA ASN A 14 25.58 25.49 23.11
C ASN A 14 24.90 24.13 22.89
N VAL A 15 23.75 23.86 23.53
CA VAL A 15 23.06 22.55 23.41
C VAL A 15 22.41 22.39 22.04
N GLN A 16 23.22 22.18 21.00
CA GLN A 16 22.76 21.70 19.71
C GLN A 16 22.41 20.21 19.86
N SER A 17 21.13 19.94 20.08
CA SER A 17 20.53 18.61 19.89
C SER A 17 20.60 18.25 18.40
N SER A 18 21.75 17.77 17.94
CA SER A 18 21.90 17.24 16.60
C SER A 18 21.42 15.79 16.56
N SER A 19 20.11 15.60 16.44
CA SER A 19 19.52 14.31 16.09
C SER A 19 20.00 13.95 14.68
N LYS A 20 20.96 13.04 14.55
CA LYS A 20 21.31 12.46 13.24
C LYS A 20 20.08 11.77 12.69
N ALA A 21 19.47 12.38 11.66
CA ALA A 21 18.41 11.76 10.89
C ALA A 21 18.98 10.54 10.16
N GLN A 22 18.74 9.35 10.72
CA GLN A 22 19.10 8.10 10.07
C GLN A 22 18.19 7.94 8.85
N THR A 23 18.78 8.01 7.66
CA THR A 23 18.04 7.76 6.42
C THR A 23 17.51 6.33 6.47
N ARG A 24 16.18 6.19 6.49
CA ARG A 24 15.52 4.90 6.37
C ARG A 24 15.68 4.45 4.92
N LYS A 25 16.23 3.26 4.70
CA LYS A 25 16.23 2.63 3.37
C LYS A 25 14.79 2.19 3.11
N PHE A 26 14.12 2.83 2.16
CA PHE A 26 12.84 2.37 1.66
C PHE A 26 13.13 1.57 0.38
N GLU A 27 12.87 0.27 0.40
CA GLU A 27 12.81 -0.51 -0.82
C GLU A 27 11.47 -0.23 -1.49
N VAL A 28 11.51 0.47 -2.63
CA VAL A 28 10.34 0.68 -3.46
C VAL A 28 10.09 -0.63 -4.20
N ILE A 29 9.15 -1.41 -3.70
CA ILE A 29 8.66 -2.60 -4.39
C ILE A 29 7.69 -2.11 -5.46
N ASP A 30 8.13 -2.17 -6.71
CA ASP A 30 7.28 -1.86 -7.86
C ASP A 30 6.33 -3.05 -8.08
N ASP A 31 5.13 -2.94 -7.54
CA ASP A 31 4.09 -3.97 -7.64
C ASP A 31 3.19 -3.79 -8.88
N ALA A 32 3.62 -2.97 -9.84
CA ALA A 32 2.82 -2.61 -11.00
C ALA A 32 2.52 -3.81 -11.93
N GLU A 33 3.37 -4.85 -11.89
CA GLU A 33 3.22 -6.03 -12.73
C GLU A 33 2.55 -7.22 -12.05
N GLN A 34 2.34 -7.18 -10.72
CA GLN A 34 1.65 -8.25 -10.02
C GLN A 34 0.15 -8.18 -10.32
N SER A 35 -0.43 -9.30 -10.76
CA SER A 35 -1.88 -9.43 -10.89
C SER A 35 -2.50 -9.45 -9.49
N HIS A 36 -3.18 -8.36 -9.14
CA HIS A 36 -3.83 -8.16 -7.85
C HIS A 36 -5.11 -9.02 -7.73
N GLY A 37 -5.34 -9.61 -6.55
CA GLY A 37 -6.56 -10.35 -6.22
C GLY A 37 -6.39 -11.87 -6.10
N VAL A 38 -7.51 -12.56 -5.90
CA VAL A 38 -7.57 -14.02 -5.73
C VAL A 38 -7.86 -14.67 -7.09
N LEU A 39 -7.09 -15.68 -7.47
CA LEU A 39 -7.38 -16.47 -8.67
C LEU A 39 -8.67 -17.26 -8.46
N THR A 40 -9.71 -16.92 -9.20
CA THR A 40 -10.95 -17.68 -9.30
C THR A 40 -10.97 -18.44 -10.63
N SER A 41 -11.19 -19.75 -10.55
CA SER A 41 -11.28 -20.63 -11.71
C SER A 41 -12.73 -21.11 -11.85
N GLY A 42 -13.37 -20.80 -12.98
CA GLY A 42 -14.73 -21.26 -13.29
C GLY A 42 -15.87 -20.38 -12.78
N SER A 43 -15.58 -19.34 -11.99
CA SER A 43 -16.58 -18.36 -11.55
C SER A 43 -16.87 -17.28 -12.60
N TYR A 44 -15.88 -16.94 -13.43
CA TYR A 44 -15.96 -15.85 -14.40
C TYR A 44 -15.35 -16.28 -15.72
N ILE A 45 -15.93 -15.82 -16.83
CA ILE A 45 -15.44 -16.10 -18.19
C ILE A 45 -14.95 -14.78 -18.79
N CYS A 46 -13.71 -14.78 -19.28
CA CYS A 46 -13.16 -13.59 -19.94
C CYS A 46 -13.89 -13.30 -21.26
N PRO A 47 -14.48 -12.10 -21.45
CA PRO A 47 -15.23 -11.75 -22.66
C PRO A 47 -14.34 -11.68 -23.92
N LYS A 48 -13.02 -11.65 -23.77
CA LYS A 48 -12.07 -11.52 -24.88
C LYS A 48 -11.47 -12.86 -25.33
N CYS A 49 -11.29 -13.81 -24.43
CA CYS A 49 -10.53 -15.03 -24.71
C CYS A 49 -11.15 -16.32 -24.14
N ASP A 50 -12.36 -16.22 -23.59
CA ASP A 50 -13.17 -17.33 -23.06
C ASP A 50 -12.49 -18.15 -21.95
N CYS A 51 -11.44 -17.61 -21.34
CA CYS A 51 -10.74 -18.28 -20.26
C CYS A 51 -11.50 -18.14 -18.95
N GLN A 52 -11.54 -19.23 -18.20
CA GLN A 52 -12.22 -19.33 -16.90
C GLN A 52 -11.32 -18.94 -15.71
N ASP A 53 -10.02 -18.73 -15.96
CA ASP A 53 -9.06 -18.29 -14.96
C ASP A 53 -8.99 -16.75 -14.90
N VAL A 54 -9.54 -16.19 -13.84
CA VAL A 54 -9.69 -14.75 -13.65
C VAL A 54 -9.24 -14.38 -12.23
N PHE A 55 -8.45 -13.33 -12.10
CA PHE A 55 -8.13 -12.74 -10.80
C PHE A 55 -9.27 -11.82 -10.38
N SER A 56 -9.83 -12.06 -9.20
CA SER A 56 -10.90 -11.25 -8.62
C SER A 56 -10.34 -10.46 -7.45
N GLU A 57 -10.44 -9.13 -7.54
CA GLU A 57 -10.09 -8.19 -6.47
C GLU A 57 -11.34 -7.41 -6.08
N LEU A 58 -11.65 -7.37 -4.78
CA LEU A 58 -12.69 -6.49 -4.25
C LEU A 58 -12.05 -5.18 -3.82
N ARG A 59 -12.44 -4.07 -4.46
CA ARG A 59 -11.98 -2.73 -4.10
C ARG A 59 -13.16 -1.83 -3.79
N GLN A 60 -13.05 -1.10 -2.69
CA GLN A 60 -13.92 0.03 -2.42
C GLN A 60 -13.45 1.21 -3.26
N THR A 61 -14.25 1.60 -4.26
CA THR A 61 -13.90 2.64 -5.25
C THR A 61 -14.42 4.03 -4.86
N ARG A 62 -15.34 4.14 -3.89
CA ARG A 62 -15.80 5.41 -3.32
C ARG A 62 -16.30 5.26 -1.88
N ALA A 63 -16.62 6.39 -1.23
CA ALA A 63 -17.16 6.48 0.13
C ALA A 63 -18.32 5.49 0.38
N SER A 64 -18.58 5.21 1.65
CA SER A 64 -19.42 4.15 2.25
C SER A 64 -20.84 3.90 1.67
N ASP A 65 -21.28 4.62 0.64
CA ASP A 65 -22.63 4.60 0.05
C ASP A 65 -22.72 3.77 -1.25
N GLU A 66 -21.60 3.33 -1.85
CA GLU A 66 -21.60 2.46 -3.05
C GLU A 66 -21.23 0.99 -2.69
N PRO A 67 -21.89 0.00 -3.31
CA PRO A 67 -21.55 -1.41 -3.12
C PRO A 67 -20.12 -1.71 -3.62
N GLU A 68 -19.49 -2.71 -3.00
CA GLU A 68 -18.12 -3.12 -3.33
C GLU A 68 -17.97 -3.42 -4.84
N THR A 69 -16.98 -2.79 -5.49
CA THR A 69 -16.71 -3.06 -6.89
C THR A 69 -15.77 -4.26 -6.99
N ARG A 70 -16.17 -5.29 -7.73
CA ARG A 70 -15.30 -6.42 -8.05
C ARG A 70 -14.56 -6.13 -9.34
N LEU A 71 -13.25 -5.98 -9.25
CA LEU A 71 -12.36 -5.90 -10.40
C LEU A 71 -11.91 -7.31 -10.78
N LEU A 72 -12.14 -7.67 -12.03
CA LEU A 72 -11.82 -8.96 -12.61
C LEU A 72 -10.72 -8.78 -13.65
N THR A 73 -9.62 -9.54 -13.54
CA THR A 73 -8.50 -9.49 -14.49
C THR A 73 -8.22 -10.87 -15.04
N CYS A 74 -8.33 -11.05 -16.36
CA CYS A 74 -8.05 -12.35 -16.97
C CYS A 74 -6.57 -12.73 -16.85
N LYS A 75 -6.29 -13.95 -16.38
CA LYS A 75 -4.92 -14.48 -16.26
C LYS A 75 -4.20 -14.63 -17.61
N LYS A 76 -4.94 -14.96 -18.68
CA LYS A 76 -4.36 -15.24 -20.00
C LYS A 76 -4.10 -13.98 -20.83
N CYS A 77 -5.09 -13.10 -20.93
CA CYS A 77 -5.02 -11.93 -21.81
C CYS A 77 -4.83 -10.60 -21.07
N LYS A 78 -4.76 -10.61 -19.73
CA LYS A 78 -4.64 -9.45 -18.84
C LYS A 78 -5.74 -8.38 -19.05
N HIS A 79 -6.88 -8.77 -19.64
CA HIS A 79 -8.02 -7.88 -19.78
C HIS A 79 -8.69 -7.69 -18.41
N GLY A 80 -8.83 -6.44 -17.98
CA GLY A 80 -9.53 -6.06 -16.76
C GLY A 80 -10.95 -5.57 -17.06
N TRP A 81 -11.93 -6.03 -16.30
CA TRP A 81 -13.30 -5.50 -16.31
C TRP A 81 -13.85 -5.43 -14.88
N ARG A 82 -14.97 -4.73 -14.72
CA ARG A 82 -15.62 -4.55 -13.41
C ARG A 82 -16.98 -5.24 -13.42
N GLU A 83 -17.30 -5.89 -12.31
CA GLU A 83 -18.61 -6.42 -11.99
C GLU A 83 -19.18 -5.58 -10.84
N TYR A 84 -20.45 -5.19 -11.00
CA TYR A 84 -21.23 -4.44 -10.02
C TYR A 84 -22.19 -5.37 -9.29
#